data_AF-A0A961Y119-F1
#
_entry.id   AF-A0A961Y119-F1
#
_cell.length_a   1.000
_cell.length_b   1.000
_cell.length_c   1.000
_cell.angle_alpha   90.00
_cell.angle_beta   90.00
_cell.angle_gamma   90.00
#
_symmetry.space_group_name_H-M   'P 1'
#
loop_
_entity.id
_entity.type
_entity.pdbx_description
1 polymer ?
#
loop_
_entity_poly.entity_id
_entity_poly.type
_entity_poly.pdbx_seq_one_letter_code
_entity_poly.pdbx_strand_id
1 'polypeptide(L)' 'AAHFDAGRRAALFDILEELGCQTFMTGTEPALFSSLTGRAQFITVDHGTVRRTEGH' A
#
# COMPACT_ATOMS: atom_id res chain seq x y z
N ALA A 1 -18.33 -8.11 -7.17
CA ALA A 1 -17.59 -9.13 -6.41
C ALA A 1 -16.09 -8.92 -6.66
N ALA A 2 -15.46 -8.11 -5.82
CA ALA A 2 -14.04 -7.78 -5.90
C ALA A 2 -13.26 -8.80 -5.06
N HIS A 3 -12.89 -9.92 -5.67
CA HIS A 3 -12.04 -10.94 -5.04
C HIS A 3 -10.55 -10.54 -5.09
N PHE A 4 -10.23 -9.31 -4.68
CA PHE A 4 -8.86 -8.96 -4.35
C PHE A 4 -8.65 -9.32 -2.88
N ASP A 5 -8.68 -10.62 -2.63
CA ASP A 5 -8.37 -11.18 -1.33
C ASP A 5 -6.95 -10.77 -0.92
N ALA A 6 -6.70 -10.76 0.39
CA ALA A 6 -5.44 -10.28 0.94
C ALA A 6 -4.20 -11.01 0.36
N GLY A 7 -4.35 -12.27 -0.05
CA GLY A 7 -3.29 -13.07 -0.66
C GLY A 7 -2.93 -12.60 -2.06
N ARG A 8 -3.92 -12.34 -2.92
CA ARG A 8 -3.67 -11.78 -4.26
C ARG A 8 -3.02 -10.39 -4.21
N ARG A 9 -3.36 -9.58 -3.21
CA ARG A 9 -2.68 -8.28 -2.96
C ARG A 9 -1.22 -8.45 -2.59
N ALA A 10 -0.94 -9.33 -1.64
CA ALA A 10 0.44 -9.60 -1.22
C ALA A 10 1.30 -10.04 -2.40
N ALA A 11 0.81 -10.99 -3.21
CA ALA A 11 1.52 -11.45 -4.41
C ALA A 11 1.75 -10.32 -5.43
N LEU A 12 0.78 -9.42 -5.64
CA LEU A 12 0.99 -8.25 -6.51
C LEU A 12 2.10 -7.34 -5.98
N PHE A 13 2.12 -7.08 -4.67
CA PHE A 13 3.14 -6.25 -4.05
C PHE A 13 4.54 -6.86 -4.18
N ASP A 14 4.65 -8.17 -4.03
CA ASP A 14 5.93 -8.89 -4.19
C ASP A 14 6.43 -8.80 -5.65
N ILE A 15 5.54 -8.91 -6.63
CA ILE A 15 5.88 -8.71 -8.05
C ILE A 15 6.36 -7.27 -8.30
N LEU A 16 5.70 -6.27 -7.71
CA LEU A 16 6.10 -4.86 -7.86
C LEU A 16 7.47 -4.58 -7.24
N GLU A 17 7.78 -5.22 -6.11
CA GLU A 17 9.09 -5.13 -5.46
C GLU A 17 10.18 -5.79 -6.33
N GLU A 18 9.91 -6.98 -6.88
CA GLU A 18 10.84 -7.69 -7.77
C GLU A 18 11.13 -6.91 -9.07
N LEU A 19 10.12 -6.21 -9.61
CA LEU A 19 10.29 -5.34 -10.77
C LEU A 19 11.21 -4.14 -10.51
N GLY A 20 11.52 -3.81 -9.24
CA GLY A 20 12.44 -2.74 -8.87
C GLY A 20 11.99 -1.33 -9.30
N CYS A 21 10.71 -1.16 -9.62
CA CYS A 21 10.15 0.08 -10.13
C CYS A 21 9.56 0.92 -8.99
N GLN A 22 9.70 2.26 -9.08
CA GLN A 22 8.99 3.15 -8.16
C GLN A 22 7.49 3.10 -8.46
N THR A 23 6.70 2.64 -7.48
CA THR A 23 5.25 2.49 -7.61
C THR A 23 4.52 3.32 -6.58
N PHE A 24 3.46 4.02 -7.02
CA PHE A 24 2.52 4.70 -6.14
C PHE A 24 1.19 3.96 -6.12
N MET A 25 0.66 3.73 -4.94
CA MET A 25 -0.64 3.09 -4.73
C MET A 25 -1.49 3.95 -3.81
N THR A 26 -2.78 4.03 -4.09
CA THR A 26 -3.73 4.80 -3.28
C THR A 26 -4.89 3.89 -2.88
N GLY A 27 -5.43 4.12 -1.69
CA GLY A 27 -6.57 3.38 -1.18
C GLY A 27 -7.20 4.11 -0.01
N THR A 28 -8.47 3.81 0.24
CA THR A 28 -9.26 4.46 1.29
C THR A 28 -9.08 3.82 2.67
N GLU A 29 -8.60 2.57 2.71
CA GLU A 29 -8.45 1.79 3.93
C GLU A 29 -6.98 1.34 4.12
N PRO A 30 -6.36 1.63 5.27
CA PRO A 30 -4.98 1.21 5.55
C PRO A 30 -4.77 -0.30 5.49
N ALA A 31 -5.78 -1.09 5.89
CA ALA A 31 -5.73 -2.54 5.94
C ALA A 31 -5.45 -3.19 4.56
N LEU A 32 -5.76 -2.50 3.45
CA LEU A 32 -5.47 -2.95 2.09
C LEU A 32 -3.97 -3.13 1.84
N PHE A 33 -3.15 -2.38 2.57
CA PHE A 33 -1.71 -2.27 2.40
C PHE A 33 -0.91 -2.89 3.56
N SER A 34 -1.58 -3.59 4.49
CA SER A 34 -0.94 -4.17 5.68
C SER A 34 0.28 -5.06 5.36
N SER A 35 0.30 -5.74 4.22
CA SER A 35 1.45 -6.54 3.76
C SER A 35 2.65 -5.73 3.26
N LEU A 36 2.52 -4.41 3.10
CA LEU A 36 3.60 -3.48 2.76
C LEU A 36 4.22 -2.78 3.98
N THR A 37 3.72 -3.06 5.18
CA THR A 37 4.27 -2.52 6.44
C THR A 37 5.77 -2.80 6.51
N GLY A 38 6.59 -1.77 6.76
CA GLY A 38 8.05 -1.83 6.76
C GLY A 38 8.73 -1.94 5.39
N ARG A 39 7.97 -2.14 4.30
CA ARG A 39 8.49 -2.25 2.92
C ARG A 39 8.20 -1.01 2.06
N ALA A 40 7.20 -0.22 2.43
CA ALA A 40 6.79 0.98 1.69
C ALA A 40 6.74 2.22 2.58
N GLN A 41 6.81 3.40 1.95
CA GLN A 41 6.50 4.66 2.64
C GLN A 41 4.99 4.89 2.63
N PHE A 42 4.42 5.06 3.82
CA PHE A 42 3.01 5.38 3.98
C PHE A 42 2.79 6.89 4.17
N ILE A 43 1.78 7.40 3.47
CA ILE A 43 1.38 8.79 3.48
C ILE A 43 -0.14 8.85 3.60
N THR A 44 -0.63 9.65 4.54
CA THR A 44 -2.05 9.95 4.71
C THR A 44 -2.34 11.30 4.05
N VAL A 45 -3.31 11.30 3.14
CA VAL A 45 -3.84 12.51 2.52
C VAL A 45 -5.23 12.75 3.06
N ASP A 46 -5.42 13.87 3.73
CA ASP A 46 -6.68 14.22 4.39
C ASP A 46 -6.84 15.75 4.51
N HIS A 47 -8.06 16.25 4.29
CA HIS A 47 -8.38 17.69 4.30
C HIS A 47 -7.41 18.57 3.47
N GLY A 48 -6.97 18.10 2.29
CA GLY A 48 -6.02 18.82 1.44
C GLY A 48 -4.59 18.88 1.99
N THR A 49 -4.29 18.13 3.04
CA THR A 49 -2.96 18.05 3.65
C THR A 49 -2.35 16.66 3.46
N VAL A 50 -1.02 16.61 3.36
CA VAL A 50 -0.25 15.39 3.16
C VAL A 50 0.64 15.18 4.37
N ARG A 51 0.55 14.03 5.04
CA ARG A 51 1.33 13.70 6.24
C ARG A 51 1.91 12.30 6.13
N ARG A 52 3.08 12.07 6.72
CA ARG A 52 3.60 10.70 6.86
C ARG A 52 2.70 9.92 7.81
N THR A 53 2.34 8.70 7.44
CA THR A 53 1.60 7.81 8.32
C THR A 53 2.60 7.17 9.29
N GLU A 54 2.35 7.28 10.58
CA GLU A 54 3.18 6.66 11.62
C GLU A 54 2.76 5.20 11.85
N GLY A 55 3.70 4.36 12.29
CA GLY A 55 3.41 2.97 12.70
C GLY A 55 3.09 1.99 11.57
N HIS A 56 3.46 2.30 10.32
CA HIS A 56 3.40 1.41 9.16
C HIS A 56 4.78 1.21 8.55
#